data_AF-A0A7C4JEB7-F1
#
_entry.id   AF-A0A7C4JEB7-F1
#
_cell.length_a   1.000
_cell.length_b   1.000
_cell.length_c   1.000
_cell.angle_alpha   90.00
_cell.angle_beta   90.00
_cell.angle_gamma   90.00
#
_symmetry.space_group_name_H-M   'P 1'
#
loop_
_entity.id
_entity.type
_entity.pdbx_description
1 polymer ?
#
loop_
_entity_poly.entity_id
_entity_poly.type
_entity_poly.pdbx_seq_one_letter_code
_entity_poly.pdbx_strand_id
1 'polypeptide(L)'
;MSIAEELVKSREFNDIFLLVKKAVYRTLGRRRVGLMLGLSDMPSTVAAYYSPNIIVLNRKLIEKLKREADDENIIKSYIFEVLLHEYLHSLGYDEAYTSELAYIICKNNLGEDHPATKISKYGIRSILQSVKEIDEDLNRPVRMKPKNIEFIKGFDSENVTYLA
;
A
#
# COMPACT_ATOMS: atom_id res chain seq x y z
N MET A 1 6.03 18.31 -10.16
CA MET A 1 4.72 17.81 -9.70
C MET A 1 4.86 17.31 -8.27
N SER A 2 3.79 17.42 -7.49
CA SER A 2 3.73 16.83 -6.15
C SER A 2 3.52 15.31 -6.25
N ILE A 3 3.80 14.58 -5.17
CA ILE A 3 3.56 13.13 -5.13
C ILE A 3 2.06 12.82 -5.27
N ALA A 4 1.19 13.68 -4.74
CA ALA A 4 -0.27 13.55 -4.88
C ALA A 4 -0.72 13.68 -6.36
N GLU A 5 -0.18 14.65 -7.10
CA GLU A 5 -0.49 14.83 -8.52
C GLU A 5 0.03 13.65 -9.37
N GLU A 6 1.21 13.12 -9.04
CA GLU A 6 1.77 11.95 -9.72
C GLU A 6 0.95 10.69 -9.42
N LEU A 7 0.45 10.52 -8.19
CA LEU A 7 -0.36 9.36 -7.77
C LEU A 7 -1.67 9.26 -8.55
N VAL A 8 -2.34 10.39 -8.81
CA VAL A 8 -3.56 10.41 -9.64
C VAL A 8 -3.27 9.88 -11.05
N LYS A 9 -2.08 10.16 -11.58
CA LYS A 9 -1.66 9.78 -12.95
C LYS A 9 -1.09 8.36 -13.05
N SER A 10 -0.74 7.73 -11.93
CA SER A 10 -0.25 6.35 -11.88
C SER A 10 -1.25 5.39 -12.50
N ARG A 11 -0.74 4.42 -13.27
CA ARG A 11 -1.55 3.40 -13.97
C ARG A 11 -1.24 2.01 -13.46
N GLU A 12 0.03 1.75 -13.18
CA GLU A 12 0.52 0.45 -12.75
C GLU A 12 0.93 0.46 -11.27
N PHE A 13 0.96 -0.73 -10.65
CA PHE A 13 1.45 -0.87 -9.28
C PHE A 13 2.89 -0.37 -9.10
N ASN A 14 3.72 -0.54 -10.13
CA ASN A 14 5.10 -0.05 -10.10
C ASN A 14 5.16 1.48 -10.02
N ASP A 15 4.30 2.20 -10.75
CA ASP A 15 4.23 3.67 -10.68
C ASP A 15 3.95 4.14 -9.26
N ILE A 16 2.97 3.52 -8.60
CA ILE A 16 2.60 3.84 -7.21
C ILE A 16 3.75 3.50 -6.26
N PHE A 17 4.41 2.36 -6.46
CA PHE A 17 5.52 1.95 -5.62
C PHE A 17 6.74 2.88 -5.71
N LEU A 18 7.02 3.43 -6.89
CA LEU A 18 8.07 4.44 -7.06
C LEU A 18 7.76 5.71 -6.25
N LEU A 19 6.49 6.11 -6.21
CA LEU A 19 6.05 7.22 -5.37
C LEU A 19 6.19 6.92 -3.87
N VAL A 20 5.91 5.69 -3.44
CA VAL A 20 6.16 5.22 -2.07
C VAL A 20 7.65 5.37 -1.73
N LYS A 21 8.55 4.87 -2.57
CA LYS A 21 10.01 4.97 -2.36
C LYS A 21 10.46 6.43 -2.31
N LYS A 22 9.93 7.28 -3.20
CA LYS A 22 10.20 8.73 -3.24
C LYS A 22 9.77 9.43 -1.96
N ALA A 23 8.56 9.13 -1.46
CA ALA A 23 8.04 9.69 -0.21
C ALA A 23 8.88 9.26 1.00
N VAL A 24 9.21 7.98 1.10
CA VAL A 24 10.06 7.44 2.17
C VAL A 24 11.46 8.05 2.14
N TYR A 25 12.05 8.18 0.95
CA TYR A 25 13.36 8.79 0.81
C TYR A 25 13.36 10.27 1.23
N ARG A 26 12.34 11.04 0.83
CA ARG A 26 12.19 12.45 1.23
C ARG A 26 12.06 12.63 2.75
N THR A 27 11.36 11.73 3.43
CA THR A 27 11.12 11.85 4.88
C THR A 27 12.24 11.23 5.72
N LEU A 28 12.78 10.07 5.32
CA LEU A 28 13.67 9.24 6.15
C LEU A 28 15.09 9.10 5.57
N GLY A 29 15.33 9.50 4.32
CA GLY A 29 16.61 9.30 3.65
C GLY A 29 16.97 7.83 3.36
N ARG A 30 16.05 6.89 3.62
CA ARG A 30 16.26 5.45 3.47
C ARG A 30 15.77 4.92 2.13
N ARG A 31 16.45 3.90 1.61
CA ARG A 31 16.13 3.22 0.35
C ARG A 31 16.40 1.73 0.46
N ARG A 32 15.60 0.95 -0.27
CA ARG A 32 15.78 -0.47 -0.53
C ARG A 32 15.37 -0.79 -1.96
N VAL A 33 15.99 -1.81 -2.53
CA VAL A 33 15.70 -2.37 -3.86
C VAL A 33 15.53 -3.88 -3.74
N GLY A 34 15.05 -4.51 -4.82
CA GLY A 34 14.94 -5.96 -4.94
C GLY A 34 13.66 -6.52 -4.31
N LEU A 35 12.59 -5.73 -4.24
CA LEU A 35 11.28 -6.23 -3.83
C LEU A 35 10.50 -6.77 -5.03
N MET A 36 9.75 -7.84 -4.81
CA MET A 36 8.78 -8.38 -5.75
C MET A 36 7.37 -8.05 -5.26
N LEU A 37 6.46 -7.80 -6.19
CA LEU A 37 5.04 -7.66 -5.88
C LEU A 37 4.28 -8.89 -6.38
N GLY A 38 3.48 -9.47 -5.51
CA GLY A 38 2.54 -10.52 -5.82
C GLY A 38 1.10 -10.10 -5.57
N LEU A 39 0.16 -10.72 -6.27
CA LEU A 39 -1.27 -10.66 -5.99
C LEU A 39 -1.76 -12.05 -5.58
N SER A 40 -2.49 -12.12 -4.48
CA SER A 40 -3.13 -13.37 -4.02
C SER A 40 -4.54 -13.07 -3.53
N ASP A 41 -5.41 -14.06 -3.66
CA ASP A 41 -6.71 -14.01 -3.01
C ASP A 41 -6.55 -14.38 -1.54
N MET A 42 -6.88 -13.45 -0.64
CA MET A 42 -6.79 -13.63 0.80
C MET A 42 -8.09 -13.17 1.48
N PRO A 43 -8.35 -13.57 2.75
CA PRO A 43 -9.47 -13.02 3.50
C PRO A 43 -9.43 -11.49 3.51
N SER A 44 -10.60 -10.85 3.47
CA SER A 44 -10.76 -9.39 3.43
C SER A 44 -10.22 -8.67 4.67
N THR A 45 -9.94 -9.40 5.74
CA THR A 45 -9.23 -8.92 6.94
C THR A 45 -7.72 -8.74 6.73
N VAL A 46 -7.17 -9.27 5.62
CA VAL A 46 -5.74 -9.19 5.28
C VAL A 46 -5.59 -8.26 4.08
N ALA A 47 -4.97 -7.09 4.28
CA ALA A 47 -4.68 -6.14 3.21
C ALA A 47 -3.52 -6.61 2.32
N ALA A 48 -2.43 -7.04 2.97
CA ALA A 48 -1.25 -7.58 2.34
C ALA A 48 -0.53 -8.57 3.26
N TYR A 49 0.45 -9.26 2.69
CA TYR A 49 1.37 -10.15 3.39
C TYR A 49 2.79 -9.83 2.94
N TYR A 50 3.69 -9.55 3.89
CA TYR A 50 5.10 -9.38 3.63
C TYR A 50 5.93 -10.63 3.97
N SER A 51 6.87 -10.92 3.09
CA SER A 51 7.95 -11.88 3.25
C SER A 51 9.27 -11.17 2.88
N PRO A 52 10.46 -11.62 3.31
CA PRO A 52 11.69 -10.84 3.26
C PRO A 52 12.06 -10.15 1.93
N ASN A 53 11.50 -10.51 0.77
CA ASN A 53 11.62 -9.74 -0.48
C ASN A 53 10.31 -9.64 -1.29
N ILE A 54 9.16 -10.03 -0.73
CA ILE A 54 7.91 -10.15 -1.47
C ILE A 54 6.82 -9.42 -0.70
N ILE A 55 6.20 -8.44 -1.33
CA ILE A 55 4.93 -7.85 -0.90
C ILE A 55 3.83 -8.58 -1.66
N VAL A 56 2.85 -9.15 -0.97
CA VAL A 56 1.70 -9.80 -1.59
C VAL A 56 0.43 -9.02 -1.25
N LEU A 57 -0.17 -8.33 -2.21
CA LEU A 57 -1.43 -7.62 -2.00
C LEU A 57 -2.63 -8.55 -2.14
N ASN A 58 -3.70 -8.26 -1.39
CA ASN A 58 -4.96 -8.97 -1.51
C ASN A 58 -5.75 -8.52 -2.75
N ARG A 59 -5.73 -9.34 -3.81
CA ARG A 59 -6.45 -9.07 -5.05
C ARG A 59 -7.95 -8.91 -4.80
N LYS A 60 -8.57 -9.79 -4.02
CA LYS A 60 -10.01 -9.75 -3.74
C LYS A 60 -10.43 -8.44 -3.06
N LEU A 61 -9.61 -7.96 -2.15
CA LEU A 61 -9.88 -6.71 -1.45
C LEU A 61 -9.74 -5.51 -2.40
N ILE A 62 -8.68 -5.45 -3.20
CA ILE A 62 -8.51 -4.38 -4.20
C ILE A 62 -9.69 -4.37 -5.18
N GLU A 63 -10.08 -5.53 -5.72
CA GLU A 63 -11.20 -5.63 -6.66
C GLU A 63 -12.55 -5.30 -5.99
N LYS A 64 -12.73 -5.62 -4.70
CA LYS A 64 -13.92 -5.20 -3.94
C LYS A 64 -13.95 -3.69 -3.80
N LEU A 65 -12.85 -3.08 -3.35
CA LEU A 65 -12.75 -1.62 -3.20
C LEU A 65 -13.00 -0.92 -4.53
N LYS A 66 -12.44 -1.41 -5.66
CA LYS A 66 -12.70 -0.85 -7.00
C LYS A 66 -14.17 -0.84 -7.40
N ARG A 67 -14.98 -1.80 -6.92
CA ARG A 67 -16.42 -1.84 -7.20
C ARG A 67 -17.23 -0.89 -6.31
N GLU A 68 -16.72 -0.58 -5.12
CA GLU A 68 -17.42 0.21 -4.12
C GLU A 68 -17.00 1.69 -4.11
N ALA A 69 -15.77 1.99 -4.53
CA ALA A 69 -15.28 3.36 -4.62
C ALA A 69 -15.69 3.97 -5.95
N ASP A 70 -16.42 5.08 -5.89
CA ASP A 70 -16.74 5.90 -7.08
C ASP A 70 -15.51 6.65 -7.63
N ASP A 71 -14.47 6.83 -6.80
CA ASP A 71 -13.25 7.56 -7.13
C ASP A 71 -12.02 6.62 -7.16
N GLU A 72 -11.43 6.47 -8.34
CA GLU A 72 -10.20 5.69 -8.57
C GLU A 72 -9.03 6.18 -7.69
N ASN A 73 -9.00 7.48 -7.34
CA ASN A 73 -7.96 8.04 -6.49
C ASN A 73 -7.99 7.47 -5.07
N ILE A 74 -9.14 7.03 -4.57
CA ILE A 74 -9.26 6.31 -3.29
C ILE A 74 -8.54 4.97 -3.38
N ILE A 75 -8.68 4.25 -4.50
CA ILE A 75 -8.03 2.96 -4.73
C ILE A 75 -6.52 3.12 -4.85
N LYS A 76 -6.05 4.10 -5.62
CA LYS A 76 -4.61 4.40 -5.73
C LYS A 76 -4.01 4.80 -4.39
N SER A 77 -4.76 5.58 -3.61
CA SER A 77 -4.37 5.97 -2.24
C SER A 77 -4.30 4.80 -1.28
N TYR A 78 -5.24 3.86 -1.38
CA TYR A 78 -5.21 2.62 -0.59
C TYR A 78 -4.00 1.75 -0.95
N ILE A 79 -3.76 1.53 -2.25
CA ILE A 79 -2.60 0.77 -2.72
C ILE A 79 -1.30 1.45 -2.28
N PHE A 80 -1.20 2.77 -2.36
CA PHE A 80 -0.05 3.54 -1.89
C PHE A 80 0.20 3.30 -0.40
N GLU A 81 -0.83 3.37 0.43
CA GLU A 81 -0.73 3.22 1.88
C GLU A 81 -0.29 1.79 2.27
N VAL A 82 -0.90 0.76 1.68
CA VAL A 82 -0.51 -0.63 1.93
C VAL A 82 0.91 -0.89 1.47
N LEU A 83 1.31 -0.42 0.29
CA LEU A 83 2.69 -0.57 -0.20
C LEU A 83 3.69 0.19 0.68
N LEU A 84 3.32 1.35 1.22
CA LEU A 84 4.14 2.11 2.16
C LEU A 84 4.36 1.34 3.46
N HIS A 85 3.30 0.79 4.04
CA HIS A 85 3.36 -0.03 5.26
C HIS A 85 4.31 -1.21 5.07
N GLU A 86 4.12 -1.99 4.02
CA GLU A 86 4.96 -3.18 3.76
C GLU A 86 6.40 -2.81 3.37
N TYR A 87 6.60 -1.66 2.70
CA TYR A 87 7.95 -1.17 2.42
C TYR A 87 8.69 -0.72 3.69
N LEU A 88 8.00 -0.12 4.66
CA LEU A 88 8.59 0.22 5.96
C LEU A 88 8.96 -1.04 6.74
N HIS A 89 8.12 -2.08 6.76
CA HIS A 89 8.53 -3.39 7.28
C HIS A 89 9.76 -3.96 6.57
N SER A 90 9.82 -3.76 5.25
CA SER A 90 10.99 -4.14 4.46
C SER A 90 12.26 -3.39 4.86
N LEU A 91 12.14 -2.20 5.46
CA LEU A 91 13.26 -1.42 5.99
C LEU A 91 13.61 -1.76 7.46
N GLY A 92 12.91 -2.73 8.05
CA GLY A 92 13.13 -3.22 9.41
C GLY A 92 12.36 -2.49 10.51
N TYR A 93 11.35 -1.70 10.16
CA TYR A 93 10.45 -1.09 11.16
C TYR A 93 9.43 -2.12 11.67
N ASP A 94 9.18 -2.13 12.98
CA ASP A 94 8.12 -2.95 13.59
C ASP A 94 6.73 -2.34 13.35
N GLU A 95 5.67 -3.05 13.73
CA GLU A 95 4.28 -2.64 13.50
C GLU A 95 3.91 -1.29 14.12
N ALA A 96 4.35 -1.06 15.37
CA ALA A 96 3.99 0.15 16.10
C ALA A 96 4.61 1.39 15.45
N TYR A 97 5.90 1.30 15.10
CA TYR A 97 6.59 2.39 14.41
C TYR A 97 6.15 2.54 12.96
N THR A 98 5.82 1.43 12.28
CA THR A 98 5.41 1.46 10.87
C THR A 98 4.11 2.24 10.68
N SER A 99 3.11 2.00 11.54
CA SER A 99 1.83 2.71 11.49
C SER A 99 2.00 4.23 11.67
N GLU A 100 2.78 4.64 12.66
CA GLU A 100 3.04 6.07 12.93
C GLU A 100 3.84 6.72 11.77
N LEU A 101 4.88 6.05 11.29
CA LEU A 101 5.70 6.55 10.19
C LEU A 101 4.90 6.63 8.88
N ALA A 102 4.02 5.68 8.60
CA ALA A 102 3.16 5.72 7.42
C ALA A 102 2.29 6.99 7.43
N TYR A 103 1.66 7.32 8.56
CA TYR A 103 0.91 8.56 8.71
C TYR A 103 1.76 9.82 8.51
N ILE A 104 2.94 9.89 9.16
CA ILE A 104 3.84 11.04 9.04
C ILE A 104 4.31 11.21 7.59
N ILE A 105 4.69 10.13 6.92
CA ILE A 105 5.15 10.16 5.53
C ILE A 105 4.02 10.62 4.60
N CYS A 106 2.81 10.07 4.74
CA CYS A 106 1.65 10.48 3.97
C CYS A 106 1.33 11.97 4.18
N LYS A 107 1.23 12.41 5.44
CA LYS A 107 0.95 13.81 5.78
C LYS A 107 1.97 14.77 5.18
N ASN A 108 3.28 14.47 5.31
CA ASN A 108 4.34 15.35 4.83
C ASN A 108 4.43 15.44 3.30
N ASN A 109 4.08 14.36 2.59
CA ASN A 109 4.27 14.26 1.15
C ASN A 109 2.99 14.49 0.33
N LEU A 110 1.81 14.26 0.92
CA LEU A 110 0.51 14.30 0.26
C LEU A 110 -0.45 15.33 0.87
N GLY A 111 -0.20 15.76 2.11
CA GLY A 111 -1.07 16.67 2.87
C GLY A 111 -2.03 15.94 3.82
N GLU A 112 -2.54 16.65 4.84
CA GLU A 112 -3.43 16.09 5.88
C GLU A 112 -4.73 15.52 5.29
N ASP A 113 -5.31 16.19 4.30
CA ASP A 113 -6.62 15.84 3.76
C ASP A 113 -6.60 14.75 2.68
N HIS A 114 -5.42 14.34 2.24
CA HIS A 114 -5.26 13.35 1.18
C HIS A 114 -5.82 11.97 1.61
N PRO A 115 -6.50 11.22 0.73
CA PRO A 115 -7.09 9.93 1.11
C PRO A 115 -6.07 8.96 1.72
N ALA A 116 -4.88 8.83 1.16
CA ALA A 116 -3.82 7.97 1.73
C ALA A 116 -3.44 8.37 3.18
N THR A 117 -3.41 9.67 3.48
CA THR A 117 -3.16 10.18 4.85
C THR A 117 -4.30 9.79 5.79
N LYS A 118 -5.54 9.93 5.35
CA LYS A 118 -6.72 9.51 6.13
C LYS A 118 -6.75 7.99 6.35
N ILE A 119 -6.40 7.20 5.33
CA ILE A 119 -6.30 5.73 5.41
C ILE A 119 -5.25 5.34 6.44
N SER A 120 -4.04 5.90 6.38
CA SER A 120 -2.96 5.55 7.31
C SER A 120 -3.29 5.85 8.78
N LYS A 121 -4.17 6.82 9.04
CA LYS A 121 -4.55 7.23 10.39
C LYS A 121 -5.80 6.53 10.93
N TYR A 122 -6.79 6.32 10.08
CA TYR A 122 -8.13 5.89 10.48
C TYR A 122 -8.57 4.56 9.83
N GLY A 123 -7.72 3.98 8.99
CA GLY A 123 -8.01 2.81 8.16
C GLY A 123 -8.94 3.12 6.99
N ILE A 124 -8.97 2.22 5.99
CA ILE A 124 -9.82 2.37 4.79
C ILE A 124 -11.33 2.41 5.10
N ARG A 125 -11.75 1.78 6.22
CA ARG A 125 -13.14 1.78 6.72
C ARG A 125 -13.65 3.19 7.06
N SER A 126 -12.75 4.13 7.34
CA SER A 126 -13.13 5.53 7.59
C SER A 126 -13.60 6.27 6.34
N ILE A 127 -13.21 5.80 5.15
CA ILE A 127 -13.51 6.42 3.86
C ILE A 127 -14.64 5.67 3.14
N LEU A 128 -14.64 4.35 3.19
CA LEU A 128 -15.66 3.51 2.54
C LEU A 128 -16.52 2.81 3.60
N GLN A 129 -17.73 3.31 3.83
CA GLN A 129 -18.66 2.74 4.81
C GLN A 129 -19.18 1.36 4.39
N SER A 130 -19.24 1.06 3.09
CA SER A 130 -19.60 -0.25 2.51
C SER A 130 -18.63 -1.38 2.91
N VAL A 131 -17.39 -1.03 3.26
CA VAL A 131 -16.38 -1.95 3.81
C VAL A 131 -16.76 -2.43 5.23
N LYS A 132 -17.80 -1.87 5.87
CA LYS A 132 -18.37 -2.42 7.12
C LYS A 132 -19.01 -3.80 6.94
N GLU A 133 -19.53 -4.13 5.76
CA GLU A 133 -20.08 -5.46 5.44
C GLU A 133 -18.99 -6.51 5.16
N ILE A 134 -17.81 -6.36 5.75
CA ILE A 134 -16.67 -7.27 5.58
C ILE A 134 -16.66 -8.38 6.66
N ASP A 135 -17.61 -8.39 7.59
CA ASP A 135 -17.54 -9.28 8.75
C ASP A 135 -18.89 -9.91 9.19
N GLU A 136 -19.17 -11.12 8.69
CA GLU A 136 -19.88 -12.16 9.46
C GLU A 136 -18.98 -13.35 9.83
N ASP A 137 -17.71 -13.42 9.36
CA ASP A 137 -16.84 -14.59 9.56
C ASP A 137 -15.62 -14.29 10.48
N LEU A 138 -15.86 -13.55 11.57
CA LEU A 138 -14.83 -12.95 12.43
C LEU A 138 -14.14 -13.86 13.46
N ASN A 139 -14.50 -15.13 13.58
CA ASN A 139 -14.04 -15.97 14.69
C ASN A 139 -12.87 -16.91 14.36
N ARG A 140 -12.09 -16.64 13.31
CA ARG A 140 -10.82 -17.37 13.09
C ARG A 140 -9.66 -16.42 12.82
N PRO A 141 -8.58 -16.46 13.62
CA PRO A 141 -7.31 -15.85 13.23
C PRO A 141 -6.76 -16.65 12.04
N VAL A 142 -7.12 -16.25 10.83
CA VAL A 142 -6.67 -16.92 9.63
C VAL A 142 -5.28 -16.39 9.27
N ARG A 143 -4.24 -17.00 9.85
CA ARG A 143 -2.88 -16.94 9.29
C ARG A 143 -2.85 -17.82 8.02
N MET A 144 -3.56 -17.43 6.97
CA MET A 144 -3.44 -18.08 5.67
C MET A 144 -2.21 -17.52 4.97
N LYS A 145 -1.26 -18.41 4.66
CA LYS A 145 -0.25 -18.09 3.67
C LYS A 145 -0.96 -17.86 2.33
N PRO A 146 -0.56 -16.83 1.55
CA PRO A 146 -1.10 -16.60 0.23
C PRO A 146 -0.95 -17.87 -0.64
N LYS A 147 -1.98 -18.17 -1.44
CA LYS A 147 -1.99 -19.30 -2.38
C LYS A 147 -2.10 -18.75 -3.79
N ASN A 148 -1.44 -19.38 -4.77
CA ASN A 148 -1.48 -18.98 -6.17
C ASN A 148 -1.07 -17.50 -6.37
N ILE A 149 0.11 -17.15 -5.85
CA ILE A 149 0.67 -15.80 -5.98
C ILE A 149 0.96 -15.52 -7.46
N GLU A 150 0.33 -14.48 -7.99
CA GLU A 150 0.62 -13.94 -9.32
C GLU A 150 1.62 -12.80 -9.19
N PHE A 151 2.83 -12.98 -9.72
CA PHE A 151 3.87 -11.95 -9.65
C PHE A 151 3.68 -10.88 -10.72
N ILE A 152 3.72 -9.62 -10.30
CA ILE A 152 3.72 -8.46 -11.20
C ILE A 152 5.10 -8.34 -11.84
N LYS A 153 5.15 -8.48 -13.17
CA LYS A 153 6.39 -8.38 -13.94
C LYS A 153 6.91 -6.95 -13.93
N GLY A 154 8.24 -6.78 -13.86
CA GLY A 154 8.89 -5.47 -13.92
C GLY A 154 8.71 -4.60 -12.67
N PHE A 155 8.18 -5.14 -11.58
CA PHE A 155 8.08 -4.43 -10.31
C PHE A 155 9.47 -4.20 -9.69
N ASP A 156 9.71 -2.99 -9.19
CA ASP A 156 11.00 -2.55 -8.60
C ASP A 156 12.21 -2.77 -9.54
N SER A 157 11.97 -2.74 -10.86
CA SER A 157 12.98 -3.03 -11.89
C SER A 157 13.86 -1.83 -12.27
N GLU A 158 13.71 -0.69 -11.60
CA GLU A 158 14.50 0.49 -11.92
C GLU A 158 15.98 0.32 -11.55
N ASN A 159 16.83 0.34 -12.59
CA ASN A 159 18.24 0.67 -12.44
C ASN A 159 18.34 2.14 -12.01
N VAL A 160 18.72 2.33 -10.75
CA VAL A 160 18.81 3.60 -10.01
C VAL A 160 19.37 4.74 -10.87
N THR A 161 18.51 5.66 -11.32
CA THR A 161 18.94 7.00 -11.78
C THR A 161 18.03 8.06 -11.20
N TYR A 162 18.08 8.24 -9.87
CA TYR A 162 17.55 9.44 -9.22
C TYR A 162 18.74 10.22 -8.66
N LEU A 163 19.54 10.77 -9.57
CA LEU A 163 20.43 11.89 -9.31
C LEU A 163 19.74 13.13 -9.88
N ALA A 164 19.17 13.93 -8.99
CA ALA A 164 18.89 15.34 -9.19
C ALA A 164 19.03 16.04 -7.84
#